data_AF-A0A2N5NAV0-F1
#
_entry.id   AF-A0A2N5NAV0-F1
#
_cell.length_a   1.000
_cell.length_b   1.000
_cell.length_c   1.000
_cell.angle_alpha   90.00
_cell.angle_beta   90.00
_cell.angle_gamma   90.00
#
_symmetry.space_group_name_H-M   'P 1'
#
loop_
_entity.id
_entity.type
_entity.pdbx_description
1 polymer ?
#
loop_
_entity_poly.entity_id
_entity_poly.type
_entity_poly.pdbx_seq_one_letter_code
_entity_poly.pdbx_strand_id
1 'polypeptide(L)'
;MDAGRVLEGWNGSEPFVLATIVEAAGHSYRKPGACMLLGRDGRRRGSVSPGCLEADLAQRAEMLLDESERGAGGEPSWQRVLYDMSSPDDLLWGEATGCGGSLTVLLERIEGELADVLRQAAGLQDDRWLERRLHPGRIGYRLLDQPLCPAEAGDENVVRYVTHLAARPRLILFGAGDDSIPIAELALRAGFRVVVADWREGMCAPGRFPDCELRIGSPAELLDALRIGTADYVLLCSHRLRFERELLERLAAAPPRYAGVLGSRRRIALLRDGLDYPGLISGPVGLDIGGDGAEEIALSIAAELVAVRRRGALPQLALTRQPAAAVPLERMREEGKAAASVALAGGSVKAAAGVALTGGSVKAAVGGADVGTAALASGRSSDAAYSNGSAGLLADSCLLQPGRVIAEGGGG
;
A
#
# COMPACT_ATOMS: atom_id res chain seq x y z
N MET A 1 -6.66 7.67 -0.08
CA MET A 1 -6.69 6.50 -0.99
C MET A 1 -6.82 6.99 -2.42
N ASP A 2 -6.78 6.10 -3.41
CA ASP A 2 -7.11 6.41 -4.82
C ASP A 2 -8.64 6.33 -5.00
N ALA A 3 -9.19 7.03 -5.99
CA ALA A 3 -10.62 7.11 -6.29
C ALA A 3 -11.26 5.74 -6.52
N GLY A 4 -10.59 4.83 -7.22
CA GLY A 4 -11.08 3.45 -7.42
C GLY A 4 -11.23 2.63 -6.12
N ARG A 5 -10.55 3.04 -5.04
CA ARG A 5 -10.65 2.40 -3.71
C ARG A 5 -11.73 3.00 -2.84
N VAL A 6 -11.94 4.30 -2.97
CA VAL A 6 -12.94 5.04 -2.19
C VAL A 6 -14.36 4.66 -2.62
N LEU A 7 -14.54 4.26 -3.88
CA LEU A 7 -15.79 3.75 -4.45
C LEU A 7 -16.08 2.27 -4.11
N GLU A 8 -15.19 1.59 -3.38
CA GLU A 8 -15.40 0.20 -2.99
C GLU A 8 -16.64 0.06 -2.12
N GLY A 9 -17.56 -0.84 -2.49
CA GLY A 9 -18.78 -1.09 -1.72
C GLY A 9 -19.83 0.02 -1.79
N TRP A 10 -19.63 1.06 -2.62
CA TRP A 10 -20.73 1.92 -3.04
C TRP A 10 -21.58 1.15 -4.05
N ASN A 11 -22.78 0.77 -3.63
CA ASN A 11 -23.73 -0.01 -4.41
C ASN A 11 -24.72 0.87 -5.20
N GLY A 12 -24.57 2.20 -5.13
CA GLY A 12 -25.47 3.15 -5.80
C GLY A 12 -26.83 3.35 -5.14
N SER A 13 -27.10 2.74 -3.98
CA SER A 13 -28.40 2.88 -3.29
C SER A 13 -28.44 4.00 -2.24
N GLU A 14 -27.28 4.49 -1.80
CA GLU A 14 -27.18 5.51 -0.75
C GLU A 14 -26.64 6.84 -1.29
N PRO A 15 -27.16 7.99 -0.81
CA PRO A 15 -26.68 9.31 -1.19
C PRO A 15 -25.30 9.57 -0.57
N PHE A 16 -24.30 9.75 -1.42
CA PHE A 16 -22.93 10.08 -1.04
C PHE A 16 -22.46 11.33 -1.77
N VAL A 17 -21.57 12.08 -1.14
CA VAL A 17 -20.78 13.15 -1.73
C VAL A 17 -19.34 12.66 -1.90
N LEU A 18 -18.80 12.81 -3.09
CA LEU A 18 -17.39 12.58 -3.39
C LEU A 18 -16.62 13.88 -3.16
N ALA A 19 -15.72 13.87 -2.17
CA ALA A 19 -14.73 14.92 -1.97
C ALA A 19 -13.44 14.53 -2.71
N THR A 20 -12.95 15.39 -3.61
CA THR A 20 -11.72 15.19 -4.37
C THR A 20 -10.81 16.41 -4.25
N ILE A 21 -9.54 16.23 -3.88
CA ILE A 21 -8.53 17.29 -4.00
C ILE A 21 -8.25 17.49 -5.49
N VAL A 22 -8.64 18.63 -6.03
CA VAL A 22 -8.49 18.95 -7.46
C VAL A 22 -7.28 19.84 -7.73
N GLU A 23 -6.89 20.65 -6.75
CA GLU A 23 -5.70 21.49 -6.83
C GLU A 23 -5.00 21.52 -5.47
N ALA A 24 -3.68 21.69 -5.49
CA ALA A 24 -2.87 21.88 -4.31
C ALA A 24 -1.71 22.83 -4.66
N ALA A 25 -1.49 23.84 -3.83
CA ALA A 25 -0.34 24.74 -3.93
C ALA A 25 0.45 24.70 -2.61
N GLY A 26 1.78 24.73 -2.71
CA GLY A 26 2.66 24.60 -1.53
C GLY A 26 2.73 23.18 -0.97
N HIS A 27 2.91 23.07 0.34
CA HIS A 27 3.00 21.77 1.03
C HIS A 27 1.60 21.24 1.37
N SER A 28 1.30 20.01 0.97
CA SER A 28 0.06 19.33 1.33
C SER A 28 0.32 17.86 1.73
N TYR A 29 -0.48 17.34 2.67
CA TYR A 29 -0.39 15.94 3.10
C TYR A 29 -0.78 14.95 1.99
N ARG A 30 -1.71 15.34 1.12
CA ARG A 30 -2.20 14.56 -0.02
C ARG A 30 -2.12 15.37 -1.30
N LYS A 31 -1.79 14.69 -2.39
CA LYS A 31 -1.71 15.26 -3.74
C LYS A 31 -3.09 15.31 -4.41
N PRO A 32 -3.28 16.14 -5.46
CA PRO A 32 -4.46 16.08 -6.31
C PRO A 32 -4.81 14.65 -6.74
N GLY A 33 -6.11 14.36 -6.78
CA GLY A 33 -6.67 13.02 -7.00
C GLY A 33 -6.93 12.22 -5.73
N ALA A 34 -6.46 12.66 -4.56
CA ALA A 34 -6.90 12.07 -3.30
C ALA A 34 -8.38 12.38 -3.04
N CYS A 35 -9.10 11.38 -2.54
CA CYS A 35 -10.55 11.43 -2.42
C CYS A 35 -11.08 10.80 -1.14
N MET A 36 -12.34 11.12 -0.84
CA MET A 36 -13.13 10.63 0.29
C MET A 36 -14.62 10.60 -0.08
N LEU A 37 -15.34 9.55 0.32
CA LEU A 37 -16.80 9.52 0.31
C LEU A 37 -17.33 10.00 1.66
N LEU A 38 -18.35 10.83 1.61
CA LEU A 38 -19.08 11.36 2.74
C LEU A 38 -20.57 11.02 2.55
N GLY A 39 -21.12 10.22 3.45
CA GLY A 39 -22.54 9.90 3.48
C GLY A 39 -23.22 10.55 4.69
N ARG A 40 -24.52 10.30 4.84
CA ARG A 40 -25.28 10.73 6.03
C ARG A 40 -24.77 10.04 7.30
N ASP A 41 -25.11 10.64 8.44
CA ASP A 41 -24.83 10.11 9.79
C ASP A 41 -23.33 9.93 10.08
N GLY A 42 -22.48 10.77 9.50
CA GLY A 42 -21.03 10.72 9.70
C GLY A 42 -20.32 9.51 9.04
N ARG A 43 -21.01 8.77 8.16
CA ARG A 43 -20.38 7.69 7.38
C ARG A 43 -19.33 8.27 6.44
N ARG A 44 -18.09 7.78 6.55
CA ARG A 44 -16.98 8.20 5.69
C ARG A 44 -16.15 7.04 5.19
N ARG A 45 -15.64 7.14 3.95
CA ARG A 45 -14.66 6.21 3.38
C ARG A 45 -13.54 6.99 2.71
N GLY A 46 -12.29 6.63 2.97
CA GLY A 46 -11.16 7.42 2.49
C GLY A 46 -10.82 8.57 3.44
N SER A 47 -9.88 9.42 3.00
CA SER A 47 -9.44 10.60 3.72
C SER A 47 -8.65 11.48 2.75
N VAL A 48 -8.89 12.80 2.87
CA VAL A 48 -8.18 13.84 2.12
C VAL A 48 -7.13 14.54 3.02
N SER A 49 -7.29 14.48 4.34
CA SER A 49 -6.37 15.00 5.35
C SER A 49 -6.32 14.08 6.60
N PRO A 50 -5.39 14.27 7.54
CA PRO A 50 -5.32 13.48 8.78
C PRO A 50 -6.29 13.93 9.90
N GLY A 51 -7.25 14.83 9.64
CA GLY A 51 -8.33 15.15 10.59
C GLY A 51 -8.76 16.62 10.63
N CYS A 52 -7.97 17.55 10.10
CA CYS A 52 -8.25 18.98 10.22
C CYS A 52 -9.39 19.45 9.31
N LEU A 53 -9.53 18.85 8.12
CA LEU A 53 -10.50 19.29 7.11
C LEU A 53 -11.77 18.42 7.08
N GLU A 54 -11.70 17.22 7.65
CA GLU A 54 -12.74 16.19 7.54
C GLU A 54 -14.09 16.62 8.14
N ALA A 55 -14.07 17.35 9.26
CA ALA A 55 -15.29 17.77 9.96
C ALA A 55 -16.07 18.82 9.15
N ASP A 56 -15.38 19.86 8.65
CA ASP A 56 -15.98 20.88 7.80
C ASP A 56 -16.46 20.28 6.47
N LEU A 57 -15.67 19.39 5.85
CA LEU A 57 -16.10 18.68 4.64
C LEU A 57 -17.36 17.82 4.87
N ALA A 58 -17.47 17.13 6.01
CA ALA A 58 -18.64 16.33 6.36
C ALA A 58 -19.90 17.21 6.50
N GLN A 59 -19.79 18.35 7.18
CA GLN A 59 -20.89 19.30 7.34
C GLN A 59 -21.36 19.85 5.98
N ARG A 60 -20.42 20.23 5.11
CA ARG A 60 -20.75 20.70 3.75
C ARG A 60 -21.39 19.60 2.89
N ALA A 61 -20.93 18.37 3.03
CA ALA A 61 -21.53 17.23 2.34
C ALA A 61 -22.98 17.00 2.80
N GLU A 62 -23.27 17.10 4.10
CA GLU A 62 -24.64 17.00 4.62
C GLU A 62 -25.54 18.11 4.06
N MET A 63 -25.06 19.37 4.02
CA MET A 63 -25.81 20.49 3.42
C MET A 63 -26.15 20.21 1.94
N LEU A 64 -25.16 19.76 1.17
CA LEU A 64 -25.33 19.45 -0.25
C LEU A 64 -26.36 18.32 -0.47
N LEU A 65 -26.38 17.32 0.42
CA LEU A 65 -27.35 16.23 0.39
C LEU A 65 -28.76 16.70 0.79
N ASP A 66 -28.89 17.53 1.82
CA ASP A 66 -30.18 18.07 2.30
C ASP A 66 -30.86 18.99 1.27
N GLU A 67 -30.08 19.80 0.55
CA GLU A 67 -30.57 20.71 -0.50
C GLU A 67 -31.29 19.96 -1.63
N SER A 68 -30.85 18.73 -1.93
CA SER A 68 -31.50 17.87 -2.94
C SER A 68 -32.95 17.50 -2.57
N GLU A 69 -33.23 17.30 -1.28
CA GLU A 69 -34.54 16.84 -0.79
C GLU A 69 -35.56 17.98 -0.70
N ARG A 70 -35.09 19.20 -0.47
CA ARG A 70 -35.98 20.37 -0.31
C ARG A 70 -36.58 20.85 -1.64
N GLY A 71 -36.14 20.30 -2.78
CA GLY A 71 -36.63 20.67 -4.11
C GLY A 71 -36.50 22.16 -4.44
N ALA A 72 -35.70 22.88 -3.65
CA ALA A 72 -35.68 24.33 -3.62
C ALA A 72 -34.51 24.85 -4.46
N GLY A 73 -34.82 25.19 -5.71
CA GLY A 73 -34.13 26.22 -6.49
C GLY A 73 -32.65 26.02 -6.80
N GLY A 74 -32.35 25.49 -7.99
CA GLY A 74 -31.22 25.93 -8.84
C GLY A 74 -29.78 25.81 -8.33
N GLU A 75 -29.53 25.39 -7.09
CA GLU A 75 -28.18 25.29 -6.55
C GLU A 75 -27.43 24.07 -7.13
N PRO A 76 -26.11 24.22 -7.40
CA PRO A 76 -25.33 23.21 -8.09
C PRO A 76 -25.17 21.94 -7.24
N SER A 77 -25.20 20.77 -7.89
CA SER A 77 -24.92 19.45 -7.28
C SER A 77 -23.47 19.26 -6.81
N TRP A 78 -22.70 20.35 -6.75
CA TRP A 78 -21.28 20.37 -6.46
C TRP A 78 -20.88 21.69 -5.80
N GLN A 79 -19.81 21.66 -5.02
CA GLN A 79 -19.22 22.84 -4.39
C GLN A 79 -17.70 22.75 -4.47
N ARG A 80 -17.04 23.87 -4.75
CA ARG A 80 -15.58 23.98 -4.68
C ARG A 80 -15.18 24.75 -3.42
N VAL A 81 -14.37 24.14 -2.58
CA VAL A 81 -13.94 24.68 -1.29
C VAL A 81 -12.43 24.89 -1.30
N LEU A 82 -11.99 26.12 -1.01
CA LEU A 82 -10.59 26.46 -0.86
C LEU A 82 -10.25 26.46 0.63
N TYR A 83 -9.27 25.64 1.01
CA TYR A 83 -8.64 25.68 2.32
C TYR A 83 -7.27 26.33 2.17
N ASP A 84 -7.11 27.53 2.72
CA ASP A 84 -5.83 28.21 2.80
C ASP A 84 -5.25 28.03 4.20
N MET A 85 -4.20 27.23 4.31
CA MET A 85 -3.47 26.96 5.56
C MET A 85 -2.15 27.74 5.61
N SER A 86 -2.00 28.77 4.76
CA SER A 86 -0.81 29.63 4.71
C SER A 86 -0.94 30.89 5.59
N SER A 87 -2.06 31.04 6.32
CA SER A 87 -2.33 32.23 7.12
C SER A 87 -1.33 32.38 8.28
N PRO A 88 -0.70 33.56 8.43
CA PRO A 88 0.16 33.86 9.58
C PRO A 88 -0.61 33.97 10.91
N ASP A 89 -1.95 34.02 10.91
CA ASP A 89 -2.75 34.15 12.13
C ASP A 89 -2.92 32.83 12.92
N ASP A 90 -2.68 31.67 12.30
CA ASP A 90 -2.66 30.37 12.99
C ASP A 90 -1.47 30.22 13.95
N LEU A 91 -0.45 31.09 13.83
CA LEU A 91 0.67 31.16 14.76
C LEU A 91 0.29 31.70 16.15
N LEU A 92 -0.83 32.44 16.26
CA LEU A 92 -1.24 33.11 17.50
C LEU A 92 -2.03 32.21 18.48
N TRP A 93 -2.62 31.11 18.00
CA TRP A 93 -3.46 30.20 18.80
C TRP A 93 -2.78 28.88 19.20
N GLY A 94 -1.48 28.73 18.95
CA GLY A 94 -0.69 27.60 19.45
C GLY A 94 -1.00 26.23 18.83
N GLU A 95 -1.99 26.12 17.95
CA GLU A 95 -2.27 24.94 17.13
C GLU A 95 -1.53 25.06 15.80
N ALA A 96 -0.19 25.01 15.85
CA ALA A 96 0.63 24.89 14.64
C ALA A 96 0.50 23.48 14.02
N THR A 97 -0.67 23.19 13.46
CA THR A 97 -0.97 22.05 12.60
C THR A 97 -1.50 22.66 11.31
N GLY A 98 -0.79 22.78 10.19
CA GLY A 98 0.20 21.91 9.58
C GLY A 98 0.15 22.19 8.06
N CYS A 99 1.19 21.81 7.31
CA CYS A 99 1.24 21.95 5.85
C CYS A 99 0.90 23.37 5.33
N GLY A 100 1.87 24.31 5.36
CA GLY A 100 1.70 25.71 4.90
C GLY A 100 1.46 25.88 3.40
N GLY A 101 0.35 25.34 2.90
CA GLY A 101 -0.11 25.38 1.52
C GLY A 101 -1.63 25.55 1.45
N SER A 102 -2.15 25.59 0.23
CA SER A 102 -3.59 25.66 -0.03
C SER A 102 -4.08 24.45 -0.80
N LEU A 103 -5.32 24.05 -0.54
CA LEU A 103 -5.97 22.90 -1.14
C LEU A 103 -7.34 23.31 -1.66
N THR A 104 -7.61 22.98 -2.92
CA THR A 104 -8.95 23.09 -3.50
C THR A 104 -9.60 21.72 -3.49
N VAL A 105 -10.70 21.57 -2.75
CA VAL A 105 -11.51 20.34 -2.69
C VAL A 105 -12.81 20.55 -3.46
N LEU A 106 -13.09 19.64 -4.38
CA LEU A 106 -14.35 19.58 -5.10
C LEU A 106 -15.24 18.54 -4.41
N LEU A 107 -16.41 18.99 -3.95
CA LEU A 107 -17.49 18.17 -3.41
C LEU A 107 -18.51 17.95 -4.52
N GLU A 108 -18.86 16.70 -4.81
CA GLU A 108 -19.76 16.32 -5.89
C GLU A 108 -20.78 15.30 -5.38
N ARG A 109 -22.08 15.57 -5.52
CA ARG A 109 -23.09 14.53 -5.23
C ARG A 109 -22.98 13.40 -6.23
N ILE A 110 -22.96 12.17 -5.75
CA ILE A 110 -22.93 10.99 -6.61
C ILE A 110 -24.34 10.67 -7.09
N GLU A 111 -24.77 11.40 -8.12
CA GLU A 111 -26.06 11.25 -8.79
C GLU A 111 -25.91 11.42 -10.31
N GLY A 112 -26.92 11.00 -11.07
CA GLY A 112 -26.97 11.16 -12.53
C GLY A 112 -25.69 10.70 -13.25
N GLU A 113 -25.14 11.59 -14.07
CA GLU A 113 -23.97 11.32 -14.94
C GLU A 113 -22.73 10.87 -14.14
N LEU A 114 -22.47 11.46 -12.97
CA LEU A 114 -21.32 11.06 -12.14
C LEU A 114 -21.48 9.63 -11.63
N ALA A 115 -22.68 9.27 -11.17
CA ALA A 115 -22.98 7.93 -10.69
C ALA A 115 -22.76 6.89 -11.80
N ASP A 116 -23.22 7.16 -13.02
CA ASP A 116 -23.07 6.26 -14.17
C ASP A 116 -21.61 6.07 -14.56
N VAL A 117 -20.85 7.17 -14.63
CA VAL A 117 -19.42 7.16 -14.92
C VAL A 117 -18.64 6.38 -13.85
N LEU A 118 -18.94 6.57 -12.57
CA LEU A 118 -18.24 5.85 -11.50
C LEU A 118 -18.56 4.34 -11.52
N ARG A 119 -19.82 3.95 -11.82
CA ARG A 119 -20.19 2.53 -12.00
C ARG A 119 -19.48 1.91 -13.18
N GLN A 120 -19.38 2.62 -14.31
CA GLN A 120 -18.63 2.16 -15.47
C GLN A 120 -17.15 1.97 -15.10
N ALA A 121 -16.54 2.94 -14.42
CA ALA A 121 -15.14 2.86 -14.01
C ALA A 121 -14.86 1.70 -13.04
N ALA A 122 -15.77 1.41 -12.11
CA ALA A 122 -15.63 0.32 -11.15
C ALA A 122 -15.59 -1.07 -11.81
N GLY A 123 -16.23 -1.23 -12.98
CA GLY A 123 -16.23 -2.48 -13.75
C GLY A 123 -14.99 -2.70 -14.62
N LEU A 124 -14.17 -1.67 -14.83
CA LEU A 124 -13.05 -1.74 -15.76
C LEU A 124 -11.81 -2.38 -15.14
N GLN A 125 -11.04 -3.07 -15.99
CA GLN A 125 -9.80 -3.76 -15.59
C GLN A 125 -8.55 -2.89 -15.81
N ASP A 126 -8.71 -1.77 -16.51
CA ASP A 126 -7.66 -0.87 -16.93
C ASP A 126 -7.86 0.51 -16.31
N ASP A 127 -6.77 1.22 -16.12
CA ASP A 127 -6.79 2.60 -15.60
C ASP A 127 -7.67 3.49 -16.48
N ARG A 128 -8.39 4.40 -15.82
CA ARG A 128 -9.18 5.43 -16.50
C ARG A 128 -8.89 6.79 -15.92
N TRP A 129 -9.28 7.83 -16.65
CA TRP A 129 -9.21 9.20 -16.17
C TRP A 129 -10.60 9.81 -16.19
N LEU A 130 -11.05 10.28 -15.03
CA LEU A 130 -12.30 11.01 -14.90
C LEU A 130 -12.03 12.49 -15.12
N GLU A 131 -12.42 12.97 -16.29
CA GLU A 131 -12.48 14.38 -16.62
C GLU A 131 -13.76 15.00 -16.07
N ARG A 132 -13.59 16.13 -15.38
CA ARG A 132 -14.65 17.00 -14.88
C ARG A 132 -14.54 18.33 -15.60
N ARG A 133 -15.63 18.77 -16.24
CA ARG A 133 -15.72 20.07 -16.92
C ARG A 133 -16.68 20.96 -16.18
N LEU A 134 -16.13 21.93 -15.45
CA LEU A 134 -16.91 22.88 -14.68
C LEU A 134 -17.26 24.06 -15.58
N HIS A 135 -18.55 24.26 -15.78
CA HIS A 135 -19.14 25.45 -16.40
C HIS A 135 -19.89 26.25 -15.32
N PRO A 136 -20.25 27.53 -15.58
CA PRO A 136 -21.14 28.26 -14.70
C PRO A 136 -22.45 27.49 -14.44
N GLY A 137 -22.67 27.08 -13.20
CA GLY A 137 -23.89 26.38 -12.75
C GLY A 137 -24.02 24.90 -13.14
N ARG A 138 -23.07 24.29 -13.87
CA ARG A 138 -23.12 22.87 -14.23
C ARG A 138 -21.74 22.21 -14.28
N ILE A 139 -21.71 20.91 -14.06
CA ILE A 139 -20.51 20.08 -14.19
C ILE A 139 -20.82 18.91 -15.12
N GLY A 140 -19.92 18.62 -16.05
CA GLY A 140 -20.01 17.46 -16.95
C GLY A 140 -18.88 16.47 -16.70
N TYR A 141 -19.12 15.20 -17.01
CA TYR A 141 -18.19 14.11 -16.69
C TYR A 141 -17.82 13.30 -17.93
N ARG A 142 -16.58 12.85 -18.00
CA ARG A 142 -16.14 11.97 -19.08
C ARG A 142 -15.08 11.00 -18.59
N LEU A 143 -15.25 9.71 -18.92
CA LEU A 143 -14.17 8.75 -18.80
C LEU A 143 -13.29 8.81 -20.04
N LEU A 144 -11.99 8.86 -19.79
CA LEU A 144 -10.96 8.83 -20.81
C LEU A 144 -10.12 7.57 -20.62
N ASP A 145 -9.71 6.97 -21.72
CA ASP A 145 -8.82 5.81 -21.74
C ASP A 145 -7.34 6.19 -21.59
N GLN A 146 -7.02 7.48 -21.68
CA GLN A 146 -5.66 8.02 -21.53
C GLN A 146 -5.71 9.42 -20.89
N PRO A 147 -4.64 9.87 -20.22
CA PRO A 147 -4.61 11.21 -19.66
C PRO A 147 -4.72 12.27 -20.76
N LEU A 148 -5.43 13.36 -20.47
CA LEU A 148 -5.44 14.53 -21.36
C LEU A 148 -4.03 15.11 -21.48
N CYS A 149 -3.58 15.32 -22.70
CA CYS A 149 -2.39 16.15 -22.94
C CYS A 149 -2.73 17.61 -22.58
N PRO A 150 -1.83 18.35 -21.90
CA PRO A 150 -2.07 19.75 -21.51
C PRO A 150 -2.35 20.74 -22.66
N ALA A 151 -2.20 20.32 -23.92
CA ALA A 151 -2.20 21.17 -25.10
C ALA A 151 -3.59 21.48 -25.68
N GLU A 152 -4.68 20.90 -25.17
CA GLU A 152 -6.02 21.29 -25.61
C GLU A 152 -6.45 22.57 -24.90
N ALA A 153 -6.10 23.71 -25.51
CA ALA A 153 -6.63 25.03 -25.15
C ALA A 153 -8.16 24.96 -25.10
N GLY A 154 -8.70 24.96 -23.89
CA GLY A 154 -10.13 25.00 -23.65
C GLY A 154 -10.67 26.42 -23.78
N ASP A 155 -11.99 26.49 -23.97
CA ASP A 155 -12.78 27.68 -23.69
C ASP A 155 -12.40 28.27 -22.32
N GLU A 156 -12.05 29.56 -22.27
CA GLU A 156 -11.58 30.26 -21.07
C GLU A 156 -12.58 30.18 -19.90
N ASN A 157 -13.85 29.91 -20.19
CA ASN A 157 -14.92 29.77 -19.20
C ASN A 157 -15.11 28.35 -18.64
N VAL A 158 -14.22 27.40 -18.97
CA VAL A 158 -14.33 26.00 -18.53
C VAL A 158 -13.11 25.56 -17.73
N VAL A 159 -13.31 25.32 -16.44
CA VAL A 159 -12.27 24.73 -15.58
C VAL A 159 -12.31 23.21 -15.73
N ARG A 160 -11.17 22.59 -16.04
CA ARG A 160 -11.06 21.13 -16.20
C ARG A 160 -10.24 20.52 -15.08
N TYR A 161 -10.76 19.46 -14.47
CA TYR A 161 -10.01 18.61 -13.56
C TYR A 161 -9.98 17.19 -14.07
N VAL A 162 -8.83 16.53 -13.96
CA VAL A 162 -8.66 15.14 -14.38
C VAL A 162 -8.17 14.34 -13.18
N THR A 163 -8.94 13.34 -12.78
CA THR A 163 -8.56 12.43 -11.70
C THR A 163 -8.29 11.06 -12.29
N HIS A 164 -7.11 10.52 -11.99
CA HIS A 164 -6.77 9.13 -12.31
C HIS A 164 -7.62 8.18 -11.45
N LEU A 165 -8.31 7.25 -12.11
CA LEU A 165 -9.04 6.15 -11.52
C LEU A 165 -8.23 4.88 -11.79
N ALA A 166 -7.32 4.53 -10.89
CA ALA A 166 -6.53 3.32 -11.06
C ALA A 166 -7.42 2.07 -11.00
N ALA A 167 -7.26 1.18 -11.97
CA ALA A 167 -7.91 -0.12 -11.91
C ALA A 167 -7.32 -0.96 -10.79
N ARG A 168 -8.14 -1.86 -10.25
CA ARG A 168 -7.69 -2.80 -9.25
C ARG A 168 -6.85 -3.88 -9.93
N PRO A 169 -5.55 -3.99 -9.61
CA PRO A 169 -4.76 -5.10 -10.11
C PRO A 169 -5.37 -6.41 -9.63
N ARG A 170 -5.40 -7.40 -10.52
CA ARG A 170 -5.88 -8.73 -10.19
C ARG A 170 -4.69 -9.61 -9.80
N LEU A 171 -4.77 -10.18 -8.61
CA LEU A 171 -3.84 -11.18 -8.09
C LEU A 171 -4.48 -12.56 -8.19
N ILE A 172 -3.80 -13.49 -8.84
CA ILE A 172 -4.23 -14.87 -9.03
C ILE A 172 -3.30 -15.74 -8.20
N LEU A 173 -3.86 -16.39 -7.17
CA LEU A 173 -3.18 -17.35 -6.32
C LEU A 173 -3.41 -18.75 -6.89
N PHE A 174 -2.36 -19.38 -7.41
CA PHE A 174 -2.40 -20.79 -7.79
C PHE A 174 -2.00 -21.64 -6.60
N GLY A 175 -3.01 -22.09 -5.84
CA GLY A 175 -2.87 -22.82 -4.59
C GLY A 175 -3.83 -22.29 -3.51
N ALA A 176 -4.74 -23.15 -3.05
CA ALA A 176 -5.71 -22.87 -2.00
C ALA A 176 -5.30 -23.48 -0.65
N GLY A 177 -3.98 -23.58 -0.38
CA GLY A 177 -3.43 -24.05 0.90
C GLY A 177 -3.77 -23.12 2.08
N ASP A 178 -3.39 -23.51 3.29
CA ASP A 178 -3.62 -22.67 4.48
C ASP A 178 -2.73 -21.41 4.48
N ASP A 179 -1.58 -21.48 3.81
CA ASP A 179 -0.67 -20.36 3.61
C ASP A 179 -1.21 -19.28 2.66
N SER A 180 -2.14 -19.61 1.76
CA SER A 180 -2.72 -18.63 0.84
C SER A 180 -3.87 -17.81 1.44
N ILE A 181 -4.45 -18.24 2.57
CA ILE A 181 -5.51 -17.50 3.28
C ILE A 181 -5.01 -16.11 3.73
N PRO A 182 -3.94 -15.98 4.55
CA PRO A 182 -3.46 -14.67 4.97
C PRO A 182 -2.93 -13.83 3.80
N ILE A 183 -2.41 -14.47 2.75
CA ILE A 183 -1.98 -13.78 1.52
C ILE A 183 -3.18 -13.12 0.84
N ALA A 184 -4.27 -13.86 0.65
CA ALA A 184 -5.51 -13.35 0.05
C ALA A 184 -6.08 -12.19 0.86
N GLU A 185 -6.19 -12.34 2.19
CA GLU A 185 -6.70 -11.30 3.07
C GLU A 185 -5.89 -10.01 3.00
N LEU A 186 -4.56 -10.10 3.09
CA LEU A 186 -3.69 -8.92 3.00
C LEU A 186 -3.68 -8.31 1.61
N ALA A 187 -3.79 -9.11 0.55
CA ALA A 187 -3.88 -8.62 -0.82
C ALA A 187 -5.19 -7.85 -1.07
N LEU A 188 -6.33 -8.36 -0.60
CA LEU A 188 -7.62 -7.63 -0.62
C LEU A 188 -7.49 -6.30 0.14
N ARG A 189 -6.94 -6.33 1.37
CA ARG A 189 -6.67 -5.12 2.17
C ARG A 189 -5.61 -4.20 1.57
N ALA A 190 -4.79 -4.65 0.63
CA ALA A 190 -3.84 -3.85 -0.15
C ALA A 190 -4.43 -3.32 -1.48
N GLY A 191 -5.63 -3.80 -1.85
CA GLY A 191 -6.46 -3.25 -2.93
C GLY A 191 -6.36 -4.04 -4.22
N PHE A 192 -6.00 -5.32 -4.13
CA PHE A 192 -6.04 -6.25 -5.23
C PHE A 192 -7.45 -6.88 -5.31
N ARG A 193 -7.88 -7.20 -6.52
CA ARG A 193 -8.90 -8.24 -6.71
C ARG A 193 -8.19 -9.58 -6.60
N VAL A 194 -8.71 -10.50 -5.80
CA VAL A 194 -8.04 -11.78 -5.57
C VAL A 194 -8.85 -12.91 -6.19
N VAL A 195 -8.18 -13.72 -6.99
CA VAL A 195 -8.70 -14.99 -7.49
C VAL A 195 -7.87 -16.11 -6.89
N VAL A 196 -8.52 -17.11 -6.29
CA VAL A 196 -7.86 -18.31 -5.77
C VAL A 196 -8.21 -19.48 -6.67
N ALA A 197 -7.18 -20.08 -7.25
CA ALA A 197 -7.28 -21.16 -8.21
C ALA A 197 -6.57 -22.42 -7.70
N ASP A 198 -7.26 -23.55 -7.62
CA ASP A 198 -6.69 -24.84 -7.20
C ASP A 198 -7.38 -25.98 -7.95
N TRP A 199 -6.76 -27.16 -8.05
CA TRP A 199 -7.40 -28.33 -8.66
C TRP A 199 -8.30 -29.08 -7.66
N ARG A 200 -8.14 -28.80 -6.35
CA ARG A 200 -8.86 -29.46 -5.26
C ARG A 200 -10.12 -28.67 -4.93
N GLU A 201 -11.26 -29.17 -5.38
CA GLU A 201 -12.58 -28.60 -5.09
C GLU A 201 -12.78 -28.31 -3.59
N GLY A 202 -12.41 -29.26 -2.71
CA GLY A 202 -12.57 -29.10 -1.26
C GLY A 202 -11.72 -27.99 -0.61
N MET A 203 -10.69 -27.47 -1.29
CA MET A 203 -9.88 -26.36 -0.78
C MET A 203 -10.45 -25.00 -1.22
N CYS A 204 -11.16 -24.96 -2.35
CA CYS A 204 -11.80 -23.77 -2.89
C CYS A 204 -13.20 -23.57 -2.30
N ALA A 205 -13.27 -23.35 -0.99
CA ALA A 205 -14.52 -23.08 -0.29
C ALA A 205 -14.70 -21.56 -0.04
N PRO A 206 -15.88 -20.96 -0.32
CA PRO A 206 -16.13 -19.55 -0.06
C PRO A 206 -15.88 -19.12 1.40
N GLY A 207 -16.11 -20.01 2.37
CA GLY A 207 -15.84 -19.74 3.78
C GLY A 207 -14.35 -19.64 4.14
N ARG A 208 -13.45 -20.25 3.34
CA ARG A 208 -11.98 -20.14 3.54
C ARG A 208 -11.42 -18.86 2.93
N PHE A 209 -12.04 -18.38 1.86
CA PHE A 209 -11.59 -17.24 1.08
C PHE A 209 -12.76 -16.27 0.83
N PRO A 210 -13.24 -15.58 1.89
CA PRO A 210 -14.28 -14.58 1.73
C PRO A 210 -13.82 -13.49 0.76
N ASP A 211 -14.76 -12.95 -0.02
CA ASP A 211 -14.54 -11.86 -0.98
C ASP A 211 -13.54 -12.16 -2.12
N CYS A 212 -13.12 -13.42 -2.27
CA CYS A 212 -12.28 -13.89 -3.37
C CYS A 212 -13.11 -14.59 -4.45
N GLU A 213 -12.70 -14.43 -5.71
CA GLU A 213 -13.20 -15.29 -6.78
C GLU A 213 -12.53 -16.66 -6.69
N LEU A 214 -13.29 -17.74 -6.81
CA LEU A 214 -12.77 -19.10 -6.71
C LEU A 214 -12.86 -19.81 -8.06
N ARG A 215 -11.77 -20.46 -8.46
CA ARG A 215 -11.70 -21.24 -9.69
C ARG A 215 -11.11 -22.62 -9.42
N ILE A 216 -11.75 -23.64 -9.97
CA ILE A 216 -11.33 -25.02 -9.82
C ILE A 216 -11.01 -25.59 -11.20
N GLY A 217 -9.87 -26.25 -11.33
CA GLY A 217 -9.51 -26.91 -12.58
C GLY A 217 -8.05 -27.32 -12.67
N SER A 218 -7.73 -28.02 -13.76
CA SER A 218 -6.36 -28.26 -14.21
C SER A 218 -5.68 -26.97 -14.70
N PRO A 219 -4.34 -26.95 -14.88
CA PRO A 219 -3.64 -25.77 -15.39
C PRO A 219 -4.24 -25.23 -16.70
N ALA A 220 -4.60 -26.09 -17.65
CA ALA A 220 -5.20 -25.67 -18.92
C ALA A 220 -6.57 -25.01 -18.71
N GLU A 221 -7.48 -25.67 -17.99
CA GLU A 221 -8.83 -25.15 -17.72
C GLU A 221 -8.79 -23.81 -16.96
N LEU A 222 -7.88 -23.69 -15.98
CA LEU A 222 -7.71 -22.46 -15.21
C LEU A 222 -7.22 -21.31 -16.09
N LEU A 223 -6.23 -21.55 -16.96
CA LEU A 223 -5.70 -20.49 -17.83
C LEU A 223 -6.73 -20.04 -18.88
N ASP A 224 -7.50 -20.98 -19.43
CA ASP A 224 -8.58 -20.69 -20.37
C ASP A 224 -9.70 -19.86 -19.73
N ALA A 225 -10.06 -20.21 -18.48
CA ALA A 225 -11.10 -19.50 -17.73
C ALA A 225 -10.65 -18.11 -17.25
N LEU A 226 -9.42 -17.99 -16.75
CA LEU A 226 -8.92 -16.77 -16.13
C LEU A 226 -8.50 -15.70 -17.15
N ARG A 227 -8.07 -16.14 -18.35
CA ARG A 227 -7.54 -15.28 -19.42
C ARG A 227 -6.51 -14.30 -18.86
N ILE A 228 -5.39 -14.85 -18.40
CA ILE A 228 -4.33 -14.08 -17.73
C ILE A 228 -3.66 -13.15 -18.74
N GLY A 229 -3.62 -11.86 -18.43
CA GLY A 229 -3.03 -10.81 -19.25
C GLY A 229 -1.80 -10.16 -18.61
N THR A 230 -1.18 -9.24 -19.35
CA THR A 230 0.07 -8.57 -18.95
C THR A 230 -0.09 -7.58 -17.78
N ALA A 231 -1.31 -7.28 -17.34
CA ALA A 231 -1.60 -6.46 -16.17
C ALA A 231 -1.75 -7.29 -14.88
N ASP A 232 -1.90 -8.61 -15.00
CA ASP A 232 -2.18 -9.51 -13.87
C ASP A 232 -0.94 -9.80 -13.03
N TYR A 233 -1.19 -10.17 -11.78
CA TYR A 233 -0.19 -10.68 -10.84
C TYR A 233 -0.50 -12.15 -10.60
N VAL A 234 0.50 -13.00 -10.77
CA VAL A 234 0.40 -14.43 -10.54
C VAL A 234 1.31 -14.81 -9.37
N LEU A 235 0.75 -15.54 -8.41
CA LEU A 235 1.50 -16.14 -7.31
C LEU A 235 1.32 -17.66 -7.34
N LEU A 236 2.43 -18.38 -7.45
CA LEU A 236 2.49 -19.83 -7.42
C LEU A 236 2.75 -20.28 -5.97
N CYS A 237 1.72 -20.79 -5.31
CA CYS A 237 1.74 -21.23 -3.91
C CYS A 237 1.07 -22.60 -3.72
N SER A 238 1.06 -23.42 -4.77
CA SER A 238 0.42 -24.75 -4.75
C SER A 238 1.28 -25.81 -4.07
N HIS A 239 2.59 -25.54 -3.95
CA HIS A 239 3.62 -26.50 -3.53
C HIS A 239 3.73 -27.74 -4.44
N ARG A 240 3.16 -27.69 -5.66
CA ARG A 240 3.18 -28.79 -6.64
C ARG A 240 4.01 -28.42 -7.86
N LEU A 241 5.25 -28.88 -7.89
CA LEU A 241 6.23 -28.58 -8.95
C LEU A 241 5.68 -28.79 -10.36
N ARG A 242 5.02 -29.93 -10.62
CA ARG A 242 4.47 -30.25 -11.96
C ARG A 242 3.34 -29.30 -12.38
N PHE A 243 2.45 -28.99 -11.44
CA PHE A 243 1.29 -28.12 -11.69
C PHE A 243 1.76 -26.69 -12.03
N GLU A 244 2.68 -26.15 -11.24
CA GLU A 244 3.25 -24.82 -11.46
C GLU A 244 4.14 -24.73 -12.70
N ARG A 245 4.87 -25.80 -13.01
CA ARG A 245 5.69 -25.89 -14.22
C ARG A 245 4.82 -25.74 -15.46
N GLU A 246 3.73 -26.50 -15.53
CA GLU A 246 2.78 -26.43 -16.65
C GLU A 246 2.13 -25.03 -16.77
N LEU A 247 1.77 -24.41 -15.64
CA LEU A 247 1.24 -23.04 -15.65
C LEU A 247 2.25 -22.06 -16.25
N LEU A 248 3.51 -22.11 -15.83
CA LEU A 248 4.56 -21.22 -16.33
C LEU A 248 4.86 -21.45 -17.82
N GLU A 249 4.94 -22.70 -18.26
CA GLU A 249 5.16 -23.04 -19.67
C GLU A 249 4.07 -22.46 -20.57
N ARG A 250 2.81 -22.53 -20.14
CA ARG A 250 1.67 -21.97 -20.89
C ARG A 250 1.63 -20.44 -20.82
N LEU A 251 2.01 -19.85 -19.69
CA LEU A 251 2.10 -18.39 -19.52
C LEU A 251 3.29 -17.76 -20.24
N ALA A 252 4.26 -18.54 -20.73
CA ALA A 252 5.45 -18.04 -21.41
C ALA A 252 5.11 -17.21 -22.66
N ALA A 253 4.00 -17.51 -23.34
CA ALA A 253 3.55 -16.79 -24.53
C ALA A 253 3.13 -15.34 -24.24
N ALA A 254 2.57 -15.08 -23.06
CA ALA A 254 2.14 -13.77 -22.62
C ALA A 254 2.35 -13.63 -21.10
N PRO A 255 3.58 -13.35 -20.65
CA PRO A 255 3.88 -13.27 -19.22
C PRO A 255 3.03 -12.20 -18.51
N PRO A 256 2.48 -12.50 -17.32
CA PRO A 256 1.84 -11.50 -16.47
C PRO A 256 2.82 -10.40 -16.03
N ARG A 257 2.27 -9.32 -15.47
CA ARG A 257 3.05 -8.22 -14.87
C ARG A 257 4.02 -8.71 -13.80
N TYR A 258 3.61 -9.74 -13.07
CA TYR A 258 4.35 -10.32 -11.97
C TYR A 258 4.10 -11.83 -11.91
N ALA A 259 5.16 -12.62 -11.80
CA ALA A 259 5.10 -14.05 -11.52
C ALA A 259 5.96 -14.36 -10.30
N GLY A 260 5.32 -14.55 -9.15
CA GLY A 260 5.98 -14.88 -7.88
C GLY A 260 5.86 -16.37 -7.55
N VAL A 261 6.88 -16.95 -6.94
CA VAL A 261 6.90 -18.36 -6.52
C VAL A 261 7.19 -18.45 -5.04
N LEU A 262 6.26 -19.05 -4.31
CA LEU A 262 6.43 -19.39 -2.91
C LEU A 262 7.23 -20.70 -2.78
N GLY A 263 8.27 -20.66 -1.94
CA GLY A 263 9.06 -21.83 -1.61
C GLY A 263 10.55 -21.54 -1.48
N SER A 264 11.32 -22.59 -1.16
CA SER A 264 12.77 -22.46 -1.00
C SER A 264 13.48 -22.16 -2.31
N ARG A 265 14.66 -21.53 -2.23
CA ARG A 265 15.54 -21.27 -3.39
C ARG A 265 15.80 -22.55 -4.20
N ARG A 266 15.99 -23.69 -3.52
CA ARG A 266 16.18 -24.99 -4.17
C ARG A 266 14.96 -25.41 -4.99
N ARG A 267 13.76 -25.27 -4.44
CA ARG A 267 12.52 -25.62 -5.14
C ARG A 267 12.29 -24.73 -6.37
N ILE A 268 12.59 -23.44 -6.25
CA ILE A 268 12.43 -22.47 -7.34
C ILE A 268 13.46 -22.75 -8.45
N ALA A 269 14.70 -23.10 -8.09
CA ALA A 269 15.70 -23.53 -9.07
C ALA A 269 15.21 -24.75 -9.87
N LEU A 270 14.63 -25.76 -9.20
CA LEU A 270 14.04 -26.93 -9.87
C LEU A 270 12.86 -26.58 -10.78
N LEU A 271 12.03 -25.61 -10.38
CA LEU A 271 10.90 -25.16 -11.20
C LEU A 271 11.40 -24.50 -12.50
N ARG A 272 12.48 -23.71 -12.40
CA ARG A 272 13.08 -22.96 -13.51
C ARG A 272 13.99 -23.80 -14.41
N ASP A 273 14.43 -24.97 -13.95
CA ASP A 273 15.39 -25.80 -14.69
C ASP A 273 14.85 -26.24 -16.06
N GLY A 274 15.45 -25.77 -17.15
CA GLY A 274 15.00 -26.03 -18.52
C GLY A 274 13.65 -25.39 -18.88
N LEU A 275 13.18 -24.38 -18.13
CA LEU A 275 11.99 -23.62 -18.46
C LEU A 275 12.38 -22.44 -19.38
N ASP A 276 11.78 -22.38 -20.57
CA ASP A 276 11.88 -21.21 -21.46
C ASP A 276 10.74 -20.23 -21.15
N TYR A 277 11.02 -19.27 -20.26
CA TYR A 277 10.05 -18.26 -19.81
C TYR A 277 10.67 -16.87 -19.94
N PRO A 278 10.13 -15.99 -20.80
CA PRO A 278 10.76 -14.70 -21.12
C PRO A 278 10.58 -13.63 -20.04
N GLY A 279 9.67 -13.84 -19.08
CA GLY A 279 9.43 -12.91 -17.96
C GLY A 279 10.34 -13.15 -16.75
N LEU A 280 10.32 -12.21 -15.80
CA LEU A 280 10.98 -12.39 -14.51
C LEU A 280 10.12 -13.29 -13.61
N ILE A 281 10.70 -14.39 -13.12
CA ILE A 281 10.12 -15.22 -12.06
C ILE A 281 10.73 -14.79 -10.73
N SER A 282 9.94 -14.07 -9.92
CA SER A 282 10.32 -13.67 -8.56
C SER A 282 10.23 -14.86 -7.61
N GLY A 283 11.30 -15.14 -6.87
CA GLY A 283 11.31 -16.26 -5.95
C GLY A 283 12.62 -16.34 -5.14
N PRO A 284 12.59 -16.58 -3.82
CA PRO A 284 11.40 -16.68 -2.97
C PRO A 284 10.60 -15.37 -2.99
N VAL A 285 9.27 -15.50 -3.07
CA VAL A 285 8.35 -14.37 -3.03
C VAL A 285 8.40 -13.66 -1.68
N GLY A 286 8.15 -12.35 -1.70
CA GLY A 286 8.17 -11.49 -0.53
C GLY A 286 9.48 -10.71 -0.36
N LEU A 287 9.40 -9.56 0.32
CA LEU A 287 10.57 -8.83 0.78
C LEU A 287 11.28 -9.63 1.90
N ASP A 288 12.61 -9.64 1.90
CA ASP A 288 13.38 -10.30 2.96
C ASP A 288 13.30 -9.51 4.28
N ILE A 289 12.24 -9.78 5.04
CA ILE A 289 12.00 -9.25 6.39
C ILE A 289 12.37 -10.26 7.47
N GLY A 290 12.92 -11.42 7.10
CA GLY A 290 13.21 -12.53 8.02
C GLY A 290 11.97 -13.23 8.59
N GLY A 291 10.83 -13.14 7.90
CA GLY A 291 9.55 -13.63 8.40
C GLY A 291 9.48 -15.15 8.55
N ASP A 292 8.76 -15.61 9.57
CA ASP A 292 8.44 -17.01 9.86
C ASP A 292 6.93 -17.22 10.01
N GLY A 293 6.42 -18.37 9.59
CA GLY A 293 4.98 -18.65 9.55
C GLY A 293 4.22 -17.95 8.40
N ALA A 294 2.96 -18.34 8.21
CA ALA A 294 2.17 -17.94 7.05
C ALA A 294 1.82 -16.44 7.06
N GLU A 295 1.62 -15.86 8.23
CA GLU A 295 1.18 -14.48 8.45
C GLU A 295 2.30 -13.48 8.11
N GLU A 296 3.52 -13.73 8.60
CA GLU A 296 4.66 -12.86 8.32
C GLU A 296 5.10 -12.97 6.85
N ILE A 297 5.06 -14.18 6.30
CA ILE A 297 5.27 -14.42 4.87
C ILE A 297 4.22 -13.66 4.05
N ALA A 298 2.94 -13.72 4.43
CA ALA A 298 1.89 -12.98 3.73
C ALA A 298 2.10 -11.47 3.77
N LEU A 299 2.55 -10.92 4.91
CA LEU A 299 2.90 -9.49 5.03
C LEU A 299 4.05 -9.10 4.10
N SER A 300 5.09 -9.94 4.08
CA SER A 300 6.24 -9.79 3.19
C SER A 300 5.83 -9.77 1.71
N ILE A 301 4.94 -10.68 1.30
CA ILE A 301 4.40 -10.78 -0.06
C ILE A 301 3.54 -9.55 -0.38
N ALA A 302 2.64 -9.15 0.51
CA ALA A 302 1.80 -7.98 0.30
C ALA A 302 2.63 -6.71 0.11
N ALA A 303 3.73 -6.57 0.86
CA ALA A 303 4.66 -5.46 0.69
C ALA A 303 5.36 -5.48 -0.68
N GLU A 304 5.83 -6.64 -1.15
CA GLU A 304 6.42 -6.80 -2.48
C GLU A 304 5.40 -6.46 -3.59
N LEU A 305 4.18 -6.98 -3.52
CA LEU A 305 3.10 -6.72 -4.49
C LEU A 305 2.79 -5.22 -4.60
N VAL A 306 2.70 -4.52 -3.45
CA VAL A 306 2.49 -3.06 -3.43
C VAL A 306 3.68 -2.33 -4.06
N ALA A 307 4.91 -2.78 -3.80
CA ALA A 307 6.10 -2.17 -4.35
C ALA A 307 6.17 -2.37 -5.88
N VAL A 308 5.85 -3.57 -6.40
CA VAL A 308 5.75 -3.84 -7.84
C VAL A 308 4.66 -2.99 -8.51
N ARG A 309 3.51 -2.85 -7.86
CA ARG A 309 2.43 -1.97 -8.34
C ARG A 309 2.89 -0.52 -8.50
N ARG A 310 3.70 -0.01 -7.56
CA ARG A 310 4.13 1.40 -7.53
C ARG A 310 5.36 1.69 -8.37
N ARG A 311 6.25 0.71 -8.54
CA ARG A 311 7.59 0.92 -9.14
C ARG A 311 7.83 0.12 -10.42
N GLY A 312 6.91 -0.76 -10.82
CA GLY A 312 7.15 -1.74 -11.87
C GLY A 312 7.89 -2.97 -11.33
N ALA A 313 8.34 -3.85 -12.23
CA ALA A 313 9.07 -5.05 -11.84
C ALA A 313 10.29 -4.68 -10.98
N LEU A 314 10.35 -5.23 -9.77
CA LEU A 314 11.52 -5.06 -8.92
C LEU A 314 12.56 -6.09 -9.40
N PRO A 315 13.73 -5.68 -9.93
CA PRO A 315 14.86 -6.59 -9.89
C PRO A 315 15.01 -6.95 -8.43
N GLN A 316 15.04 -8.25 -8.10
CA GLN A 316 15.09 -8.72 -6.72
C GLN A 316 16.01 -7.77 -5.95
N LEU A 317 15.46 -7.05 -4.98
CA LEU A 317 16.31 -6.43 -3.98
C LEU A 317 16.94 -7.65 -3.33
N ALA A 318 18.11 -8.02 -3.83
CA ALA A 318 19.16 -8.51 -3.01
C ALA A 318 19.41 -7.38 -1.99
N LEU A 319 18.54 -7.31 -0.97
CA LEU A 319 19.03 -7.29 0.39
C LEU A 319 19.71 -8.66 0.58
N THR A 320 20.77 -8.89 -0.20
CA THR A 320 21.90 -9.64 0.27
C THR A 320 22.18 -9.00 1.62
N ARG A 321 21.79 -9.68 2.69
CA ARG A 321 22.81 -10.02 3.66
C ARG A 321 23.98 -10.51 2.80
N GLN A 322 24.91 -9.60 2.49
CA GLN A 322 26.30 -10.02 2.59
C GLN A 322 26.32 -10.73 3.94
N PRO A 323 26.53 -12.05 4.00
CA PRO A 323 26.84 -12.63 5.28
C PRO A 323 27.96 -11.74 5.81
N ALA A 324 27.75 -11.09 6.96
CA ALA A 324 28.81 -10.35 7.61
C ALA A 324 30.02 -11.27 7.52
N ALA A 325 31.05 -10.84 6.77
CA ALA A 325 32.16 -11.71 6.39
C ALA A 325 32.54 -12.47 7.65
N ALA A 326 32.44 -13.81 7.61
CA ALA A 326 32.70 -14.63 8.77
C ALA A 326 34.06 -14.17 9.31
N VAL A 327 34.05 -13.43 10.43
CA VAL A 327 35.28 -12.96 11.04
C VAL A 327 35.99 -14.25 11.41
N PRO A 328 37.18 -14.54 10.84
CA PRO A 328 37.87 -15.77 11.16
C PRO A 328 38.06 -15.81 12.67
N LEU A 329 37.62 -16.91 13.30
CA LEU A 329 37.77 -17.22 14.72
C LEU A 329 39.25 -17.44 15.14
N GLU A 330 40.18 -16.76 14.48
CA GLU A 330 41.62 -16.81 14.73
C GLU A 330 42.16 -15.51 15.32
N ARG A 331 41.37 -14.42 15.38
CA ARG A 331 41.80 -13.17 16.02
C ARG A 331 41.36 -12.94 17.47
N MET A 332 40.65 -13.89 18.09
CA MET A 332 40.34 -13.82 19.54
C MET A 332 41.26 -14.68 20.43
N ARG A 333 42.29 -15.32 19.87
CA ARG A 333 43.29 -16.09 20.64
C ARG A 333 44.56 -15.32 21.02
N GLU A 334 44.78 -14.13 20.45
CA GLU A 334 45.93 -13.30 20.80
C GLU A 334 45.57 -12.15 21.77
N GLU A 335 44.38 -11.56 21.67
CA GLU A 335 43.94 -10.50 22.59
C GLU A 335 43.53 -11.03 23.98
N GLY A 336 43.15 -12.31 24.09
CA GLY A 336 42.89 -12.99 25.36
C GLY A 336 44.14 -13.38 26.17
N LYS A 337 45.35 -13.30 25.59
CA LYS A 337 46.61 -13.56 26.30
C LYS A 337 47.29 -12.29 26.83
N ALA A 338 46.96 -11.12 26.28
CA ALA A 338 47.51 -9.84 26.77
C ALA A 338 46.80 -9.35 28.06
N ALA A 339 45.55 -9.74 28.30
CA ALA A 339 44.80 -9.36 29.51
C ALA A 339 45.10 -10.24 30.75
N ALA A 340 45.87 -11.31 30.62
CA ALA A 340 46.14 -12.27 31.70
C ALA A 340 47.44 -12.01 32.49
N SER A 341 48.10 -10.85 32.31
CA SER A 341 49.40 -10.55 32.96
C SER A 341 49.42 -9.32 33.89
N VAL A 342 48.28 -8.70 34.18
CA VAL A 342 48.20 -7.61 35.17
C VAL A 342 47.07 -7.86 36.15
N ALA A 343 47.37 -8.60 37.22
CA ALA A 343 46.81 -8.43 38.58
C ALA A 343 47.20 -9.63 39.47
N LEU A 344 48.44 -9.61 39.97
CA LEU A 344 48.77 -10.24 41.26
C LEU A 344 49.02 -9.10 42.25
N ALA A 345 48.00 -8.72 43.01
CA ALA A 345 48.16 -8.03 44.28
C ALA A 345 46.92 -8.25 45.17
N GLY A 346 47.02 -9.25 46.06
CA GLY A 346 46.30 -9.28 47.35
C GLY A 346 44.95 -9.99 47.39
N GLY A 347 44.89 -11.12 48.13
CA GLY A 347 43.67 -11.59 48.79
C GLY A 347 43.11 -12.94 48.33
N SER A 348 43.69 -14.02 48.87
CA SER A 348 43.04 -15.20 49.50
C SER A 348 41.54 -15.42 49.20
N VAL A 349 40.96 -16.55 48.76
CA VAL A 349 41.12 -17.99 49.07
C VAL A 349 40.19 -18.80 48.11
N LYS A 350 40.61 -20.02 47.69
CA LYS A 350 39.91 -21.26 47.21
C LYS A 350 38.49 -21.14 46.60
N ALA A 351 38.11 -21.80 45.50
CA ALA A 351 38.21 -23.24 45.19
C ALA A 351 37.85 -23.44 43.68
N ALA A 352 38.63 -24.20 42.91
CA ALA A 352 38.44 -25.62 42.57
C ALA A 352 37.29 -25.95 41.59
N ALA A 353 37.70 -26.50 40.44
CA ALA A 353 37.01 -27.46 39.54
C ALA A 353 35.60 -27.08 39.03
N GLY A 354 35.36 -26.92 37.73
CA GLY A 354 35.68 -27.88 36.67
C GLY A 354 34.65 -29.01 36.68
N VAL A 355 33.52 -28.84 35.97
CA VAL A 355 32.66 -29.97 35.55
C VAL A 355 32.08 -29.68 34.17
N ALA A 356 32.25 -30.67 33.30
CA ALA A 356 31.83 -30.76 31.92
C ALA A 356 30.31 -30.95 31.78
N LEU A 357 29.81 -30.50 30.63
CA LEU A 357 28.48 -30.86 30.14
C LEU A 357 28.48 -32.32 29.72
N THR A 358 27.71 -33.15 30.44
CA THR A 358 27.22 -34.44 29.93
C THR A 358 25.72 -34.50 30.15
N GLY A 359 25.02 -34.95 29.10
CA GLY A 359 23.57 -34.90 28.97
C GLY A 359 22.80 -35.66 30.05
N GLY A 360 21.52 -35.29 30.16
CA GLY A 360 20.57 -35.97 31.02
C GLY A 360 19.35 -35.09 31.24
N SER A 361 18.24 -35.49 30.64
CA SER A 361 16.90 -34.93 30.83
C SER A 361 16.57 -34.75 32.32
N VAL A 362 16.08 -33.58 32.72
CA VAL A 362 15.35 -33.43 33.99
C VAL A 362 14.07 -32.62 33.76
N LYS A 363 12.96 -33.27 34.11
CA LYS A 363 11.59 -32.77 34.14
C LYS A 363 11.49 -31.44 34.89
N ALA A 364 10.76 -30.48 34.31
CA ALA A 364 10.23 -29.35 35.05
C ALA A 364 9.17 -29.86 36.04
N ALA A 365 9.50 -29.80 37.34
CA ALA A 365 8.51 -29.89 38.40
C ALA A 365 7.89 -28.50 38.55
N VAL A 366 6.59 -28.41 38.26
CA VAL A 366 5.75 -27.27 38.62
C VAL A 366 5.44 -27.39 40.11
N GLY A 367 5.91 -26.42 40.89
CA GLY A 367 5.57 -26.25 42.30
C GLY A 367 5.43 -24.75 42.55
N GLY A 368 4.19 -24.30 42.72
CA GLY A 368 3.86 -22.89 42.92
C GLY A 368 4.15 -22.39 44.33
N ALA A 369 4.28 -21.08 44.44
CA ALA A 369 3.87 -20.27 45.60
C ALA A 369 4.03 -18.78 45.22
N ASP A 370 2.92 -18.19 44.79
CA ASP A 370 2.24 -17.07 45.45
C ASP A 370 2.98 -15.79 45.93
N VAL A 371 2.40 -14.68 45.46
CA VAL A 371 2.24 -13.32 46.00
C VAL A 371 3.46 -12.41 46.26
N GLY A 372 3.42 -11.22 45.66
CA GLY A 372 4.27 -10.09 46.08
C GLY A 372 4.06 -8.83 45.24
N THR A 373 2.96 -8.12 45.48
CA THR A 373 2.68 -6.77 44.98
C THR A 373 3.73 -5.77 45.49
N ALA A 374 4.32 -4.96 44.60
CA ALA A 374 4.94 -3.69 44.96
C ALA A 374 4.90 -2.72 43.77
N ALA A 375 4.01 -1.73 43.86
CA ALA A 375 4.12 -0.47 43.14
C ALA A 375 5.15 0.40 43.87
N LEU A 376 6.02 1.09 43.14
CA LEU A 376 6.57 2.37 43.59
C LEU A 376 7.03 3.21 42.39
N ALA A 377 6.71 4.49 42.53
CA ALA A 377 6.76 5.57 41.58
C ALA A 377 8.18 6.03 41.18
N SER A 378 8.18 6.75 40.04
CA SER A 378 8.91 8.01 39.79
C SER A 378 10.44 8.01 39.74
N GLY A 379 10.98 8.47 38.61
CA GLY A 379 12.34 8.99 38.51
C GLY A 379 12.61 9.60 37.14
N ARG A 380 12.84 10.92 37.11
CA ARG A 380 13.03 11.79 35.95
C ARG A 380 14.41 11.63 35.28
N SER A 381 14.47 12.13 34.04
CA SER A 381 15.63 12.71 33.33
C SER A 381 16.71 11.71 32.87
N SER A 382 17.38 11.86 31.73
CA SER A 382 17.81 13.08 31.03
C SER A 382 18.27 12.73 29.61
N ASP A 383 18.38 13.79 28.82
CA ASP A 383 18.90 13.93 27.47
C ASP A 383 20.11 13.07 27.08
N ALA A 384 20.14 12.66 25.81
CA ALA A 384 21.38 12.60 25.04
C ALA A 384 21.09 12.85 23.56
N ALA A 385 21.33 14.10 23.15
CA ALA A 385 21.51 14.47 21.77
C ALA A 385 22.76 13.79 21.19
N TYR A 386 22.67 13.29 19.97
CA TYR A 386 23.83 13.17 19.08
C TYR A 386 23.43 13.64 17.68
N SER A 387 24.07 14.75 17.31
CA SER A 387 24.10 15.35 15.98
C SER A 387 25.30 14.84 15.18
N ASN A 388 25.22 15.12 13.87
CA ASN A 388 26.24 15.00 12.80
C ASN A 388 26.37 13.60 12.17
N GLY A 389 26.43 13.46 10.84
CA GLY A 389 26.59 14.48 9.82
C GLY A 389 26.37 13.95 8.40
N SER A 390 26.11 14.93 7.54
CA SER A 390 25.92 14.90 6.10
C SER A 390 27.06 14.27 5.31
N ALA A 391 26.71 13.51 4.27
CA ALA A 391 27.49 13.41 3.05
C ALA A 391 26.53 13.46 1.86
N GLY A 392 26.61 14.55 1.12
CA GLY A 392 25.83 14.79 -0.09
C GLY A 392 26.37 14.02 -1.29
N LEU A 393 25.48 13.67 -2.20
CA LEU A 393 25.79 13.37 -3.59
C LEU A 393 24.72 14.06 -4.45
N LEU A 394 25.17 15.12 -5.11
CA LEU A 394 24.50 15.84 -6.18
C LEU A 394 24.46 14.96 -7.44
N ALA A 395 23.29 14.87 -8.07
CA ALA A 395 23.14 14.59 -9.50
C ALA A 395 21.79 15.14 -10.00
N ASP A 396 21.87 16.36 -10.52
CA ASP A 396 21.11 17.02 -11.58
C ASP A 396 19.73 16.49 -12.02
N SER A 397 18.72 17.27 -11.61
CA SER A 397 17.72 17.98 -12.42
C SER A 397 17.40 17.52 -13.86
N CYS A 398 16.12 17.19 -14.08
CA CYS A 398 15.33 17.72 -15.19
C CYS A 398 13.94 18.12 -14.67
N LEU A 399 13.79 19.41 -14.36
CA LEU A 399 12.55 20.08 -13.97
C LEU A 399 11.69 20.35 -15.20
N LEU A 400 10.42 19.98 -15.16
CA LEU A 400 9.37 20.56 -15.99
C LEU A 400 8.38 21.27 -15.06
N GLN A 401 8.48 22.59 -14.99
CA GLN A 401 7.42 23.46 -14.51
C GLN A 401 6.55 23.90 -15.70
N PRO A 402 5.25 24.06 -15.46
CA PRO A 402 4.52 25.24 -15.95
C PRO A 402 3.68 25.83 -14.81
N GLY A 403 3.35 27.11 -14.73
CA GLY A 403 3.45 28.22 -15.66
C GLY A 403 2.50 29.29 -15.11
N ARG A 404 3.04 30.47 -14.83
CA ARG A 404 2.46 31.59 -14.09
C ARG A 404 1.41 32.31 -14.95
N VAL A 405 0.25 32.66 -14.38
CA VAL A 405 -0.72 33.58 -14.99
C VAL A 405 -0.15 35.00 -14.92
N ILE A 406 -0.03 35.68 -16.06
CA ILE A 406 0.33 37.09 -16.15
C ILE A 406 -0.97 37.89 -16.10
N ALA A 407 -1.14 38.67 -15.03
CA ALA A 407 -2.13 39.74 -14.97
C ALA A 407 -1.34 41.06 -14.95
N GLU A 408 -1.41 41.83 -16.04
CA GLU A 408 -1.09 43.27 -15.99
C GLU A 408 -2.38 44.04 -16.27
N GLY A 409 -2.81 44.78 -15.25
CA GLY A 409 -3.89 45.74 -15.32
C GLY A 409 -3.45 47.03 -16.01
N GLY A 410 -4.42 47.74 -16.58
CA GLY A 410 -4.24 49.00 -17.27
C GLY A 410 -3.90 50.19 -16.37
N GLY A 411 -3.42 51.25 -17.02
CA GLY A 411 -3.28 52.60 -16.50
C GLY A 411 -2.81 53.54 -17.60
N GLY A 412 -3.70 54.42 -18.06
CA GLY A 412 -3.45 55.43 -19.09
C GLY A 412 -4.75 55.93 -19.69
#